data_AF-A0A1W1HBB4-F1
#
_entry.id   AF-A0A1W1HBB4-F1
#
_cell.length_a   1.000
_cell.length_b   1.000
_cell.length_c   1.000
_cell.angle_alpha   90.00
_cell.angle_beta   90.00
_cell.angle_gamma   90.00
#
_symmetry.space_group_name_H-M   'P 1'
#
loop_
_entity.id
_entity.type
_entity.pdbx_description
1 polymer ?
#
loop_
_entity_poly.entity_id
_entity_poly.type
_entity_poly.pdbx_seq_one_letter_code
_entity_poly.pdbx_strand_id
1 'polypeptide(L)'
;MSKHAHRYWTPKELKETLELDITSNQKQKFMKNEGKTEGDEAMKILLKENPQISKAHEKYEAFTRDEALLDAYEAHMKWKRDYYSGIESSRVEGIKEGIKEGEKIGLDKGEKIGLDKGEKIGVGKGEVIGKIRLFHEILGLSVPSSDELQEMNVEDLKVMLGKIEHKWMSVKSKK
;
A
#
# COMPACT_ATOMS: atom_id res chain seq x y z
N MET A 1 2.66 -40.33 15.34
CA MET A 1 2.82 -39.62 14.05
C MET A 1 2.08 -38.29 14.12
N SER A 2 2.76 -37.19 13.76
CA SER A 2 2.34 -35.82 14.06
C SER A 2 1.11 -35.39 13.26
N LYS A 3 0.12 -34.80 13.95
CA LYS A 3 -1.17 -34.30 13.42
C LYS A 3 -1.08 -33.27 12.29
N HIS A 4 0.14 -32.87 11.89
CA HIS A 4 0.39 -31.80 10.91
C HIS A 4 0.55 -32.31 9.46
N ALA A 5 0.80 -33.60 9.24
CA ALA A 5 0.95 -34.15 7.88
C ALA A 5 -0.38 -34.15 7.08
N HIS A 6 -1.53 -34.20 7.74
CA HIS A 6 -2.83 -34.40 7.07
C HIS A 6 -3.40 -33.16 6.35
N ARG A 7 -2.91 -31.94 6.60
CA ARG A 7 -3.62 -30.74 6.12
C ARG A 7 -3.32 -30.34 4.66
N TYR A 8 -2.25 -30.84 4.06
CA TYR A 8 -1.83 -30.45 2.69
C TYR A 8 -1.29 -31.59 1.83
N TRP A 9 -1.48 -32.83 2.28
CA TRP A 9 -0.89 -34.01 1.68
C TRP A 9 -1.80 -34.55 0.57
N THR A 10 -1.50 -34.16 -0.68
CA THR A 10 -1.83 -34.96 -1.88
C THR A 10 -0.82 -34.61 -2.96
N PRO A 11 0.16 -35.49 -3.22
CA PRO A 11 0.95 -35.48 -4.45
C PRO A 11 0.04 -35.29 -5.67
N LYS A 12 0.51 -34.60 -6.70
CA LYS A 12 -0.24 -34.40 -7.96
C LYS A 12 -0.74 -35.75 -8.53
N GLU A 13 0.08 -36.78 -8.37
CA GLU A 13 -0.18 -38.18 -8.77
C GLU A 13 -1.32 -38.85 -7.96
N LEU A 14 -1.55 -38.43 -6.71
CA LEU A 14 -2.69 -38.88 -5.91
C LEU A 14 -3.97 -38.11 -6.25
N LYS A 15 -3.86 -36.82 -6.64
CA LYS A 15 -5.00 -36.04 -7.14
C LYS A 15 -5.52 -36.59 -8.46
N GLU A 16 -4.64 -36.95 -9.38
CA GLU A 16 -4.99 -37.57 -10.68
C GLU A 16 -5.65 -38.94 -10.51
N THR A 17 -5.26 -39.76 -9.52
CA THR A 17 -5.96 -41.03 -9.21
C THR A 17 -7.31 -40.85 -8.52
N LEU A 18 -7.51 -39.75 -7.80
CA LEU A 18 -8.73 -39.43 -7.07
C LEU A 18 -9.76 -38.66 -7.92
N GLU A 19 -9.51 -38.50 -9.23
CA GLU A 19 -10.31 -37.64 -10.12
C GLU A 19 -11.34 -38.39 -10.98
N LEU A 20 -11.42 -39.72 -10.97
CA LEU A 20 -12.26 -40.45 -11.95
C LEU A 20 -13.55 -41.13 -11.47
N ASP A 21 -13.84 -41.34 -10.18
CA ASP A 21 -15.20 -41.73 -9.72
C ASP A 21 -15.34 -41.74 -8.19
N ILE A 22 -14.94 -40.63 -7.53
CA ILE A 22 -14.96 -40.54 -6.06
C ILE A 22 -15.68 -39.26 -5.66
N THR A 23 -16.76 -39.40 -4.88
CA THR A 23 -17.51 -38.24 -4.39
C THR A 23 -16.67 -37.39 -3.43
N SER A 24 -16.92 -36.08 -3.38
CA SER A 24 -16.23 -35.15 -2.46
C SER A 24 -16.26 -35.62 -1.00
N ASN A 25 -17.33 -36.30 -0.59
CA ASN A 25 -17.46 -36.87 0.76
C ASN A 25 -16.55 -38.08 0.99
N GLN A 26 -16.44 -38.98 0.00
CA GLN A 26 -15.51 -40.11 0.07
C GLN A 26 -14.05 -39.63 0.09
N LYS A 27 -13.72 -38.61 -0.71
CA LYS A 27 -12.39 -37.99 -0.73
C LYS A 27 -12.01 -37.34 0.60
N GLN A 28 -12.94 -36.59 1.21
CA GLN A 28 -12.71 -36.03 2.55
C GLN A 28 -12.54 -37.12 3.62
N LYS A 29 -13.34 -38.18 3.55
CA LYS A 29 -13.29 -39.28 4.52
C LYS A 29 -12.00 -40.09 4.43
N PHE A 30 -11.51 -40.33 3.22
CA PHE A 30 -10.20 -40.93 2.96
C PHE A 30 -9.07 -40.08 3.55
N MET A 31 -8.98 -38.80 3.16
CA MET A 31 -7.93 -37.87 3.63
C MET A 31 -7.93 -37.67 5.15
N LYS A 32 -9.09 -37.80 5.80
CA LYS A 32 -9.23 -37.71 7.27
C LYS A 32 -8.72 -38.96 7.99
N ASN A 33 -8.68 -40.11 7.31
CA ASN A 33 -8.45 -41.42 7.92
C ASN A 33 -7.14 -42.08 7.47
N GLU A 34 -6.53 -41.63 6.38
CA GLU A 34 -5.31 -42.19 5.83
C GLU A 34 -4.09 -41.95 6.74
N GLY A 35 -3.28 -42.99 7.02
CA GLY A 35 -2.15 -42.95 7.96
C GLY A 35 -2.50 -43.14 9.43
N LYS A 36 -3.77 -43.46 9.77
CA LYS A 36 -4.16 -43.92 11.10
C LYS A 36 -4.15 -45.46 11.13
N THR A 37 -3.19 -46.03 11.85
CA THR A 37 -2.91 -47.48 11.88
C THR A 37 -3.89 -48.33 12.69
N GLU A 38 -4.97 -47.76 13.24
CA GLU A 38 -5.93 -48.54 14.02
C GLU A 38 -7.35 -48.35 13.49
N GLY A 39 -7.79 -49.32 12.68
CA GLY A 39 -9.10 -49.93 12.88
C GLY A 39 -10.36 -49.11 12.59
N ASP A 40 -10.32 -48.04 11.79
CA ASP A 40 -11.57 -47.40 11.39
C ASP A 40 -12.31 -48.30 10.40
N GLU A 41 -13.40 -48.96 10.83
CA GLU A 41 -14.28 -49.78 9.99
C GLU A 41 -14.70 -49.03 8.72
N ALA A 42 -14.85 -47.70 8.84
CA ALA A 42 -15.03 -46.75 7.77
C ALA A 42 -13.97 -46.82 6.65
N MET A 43 -12.69 -46.98 6.98
CA MET A 43 -11.60 -47.09 6.00
C MET A 43 -11.59 -48.45 5.32
N LYS A 44 -11.84 -49.54 6.08
CA LYS A 44 -11.99 -50.89 5.52
C LYS A 44 -13.15 -50.99 4.54
N ILE A 45 -14.27 -50.33 4.84
CA ILE A 45 -15.44 -50.24 3.97
C ILE A 45 -15.09 -49.46 2.70
N LEU A 46 -14.48 -48.27 2.82
CA LEU A 46 -14.08 -47.45 1.67
C LEU A 46 -13.07 -48.13 0.74
N LEU A 47 -12.09 -48.85 1.29
CA LEU A 47 -11.09 -49.60 0.52
C LEU A 47 -11.71 -50.81 -0.21
N LYS A 48 -12.73 -51.45 0.38
CA LYS A 48 -13.46 -52.56 -0.26
C LYS A 48 -14.45 -52.09 -1.33
N GLU A 49 -15.15 -50.98 -1.08
CA GLU A 49 -16.21 -50.48 -1.95
C GLU A 49 -15.68 -49.75 -3.19
N ASN A 50 -14.49 -49.17 -3.11
CA ASN A 50 -13.93 -48.39 -4.23
C ASN A 50 -12.48 -48.81 -4.56
N PRO A 51 -12.27 -49.54 -5.68
CA PRO A 51 -10.95 -49.95 -6.14
C PRO A 51 -9.96 -48.80 -6.39
N GLN A 52 -10.44 -47.59 -6.71
CA GLN A 52 -9.57 -46.42 -6.90
C GLN A 52 -9.05 -45.89 -5.55
N ILE A 53 -9.86 -45.94 -4.50
CA ILE A 53 -9.44 -45.59 -3.13
C ILE A 53 -8.39 -46.59 -2.64
N SER A 54 -8.55 -47.89 -2.94
CA SER A 54 -7.53 -48.90 -2.63
C SER A 54 -6.21 -48.62 -3.33
N LYS A 55 -6.23 -48.31 -4.63
CA LYS A 55 -5.00 -47.97 -5.37
C LYS A 55 -4.33 -46.69 -4.88
N ALA A 56 -5.12 -45.68 -4.49
CA ALA A 56 -4.60 -44.46 -3.88
C ALA A 56 -3.90 -44.76 -2.54
N HIS A 57 -4.52 -45.61 -1.71
CA HIS A 57 -3.95 -46.04 -0.43
C HIS A 57 -2.65 -46.83 -0.59
N GLU A 58 -2.57 -47.74 -1.55
CA GLU A 58 -1.35 -48.49 -1.85
C GLU A 58 -0.21 -47.57 -2.30
N LYS A 59 -0.50 -46.59 -3.16
CA LYS A 59 0.49 -45.58 -3.58
C LYS A 59 0.95 -44.72 -2.42
N TYR A 60 0.06 -44.33 -1.52
CA TYR A 60 0.43 -43.60 -0.30
C TYR A 60 1.34 -44.41 0.62
N GLU A 61 0.97 -45.66 0.89
CA GLU A 61 1.73 -46.55 1.75
C GLU A 61 3.10 -46.88 1.15
N ALA A 62 3.21 -46.94 -0.18
CA ALA A 62 4.49 -47.08 -0.87
C ALA A 62 5.34 -45.81 -0.78
N PHE A 63 4.71 -44.62 -0.92
CA PHE A 63 5.37 -43.31 -0.82
C PHE A 63 5.85 -43.01 0.61
N THR A 64 5.05 -43.36 1.62
CA THR A 64 5.37 -43.10 3.05
C THR A 64 6.28 -44.14 3.68
N ARG A 65 6.49 -45.28 3.02
CA ARG A 65 7.53 -46.25 3.40
C ARG A 65 8.94 -45.84 2.94
N ASP A 66 9.06 -44.92 1.99
CA ASP A 66 10.34 -44.39 1.53
C ASP A 66 10.68 -43.08 2.26
N GLU A 67 11.50 -43.21 3.30
CA GLU A 67 11.94 -42.09 4.16
C GLU A 67 12.67 -41.00 3.37
N ALA A 68 13.46 -41.37 2.36
CA ALA A 68 14.22 -40.41 1.55
C ALA A 68 13.30 -39.54 0.68
N LEU A 69 12.22 -40.14 0.17
CA LEU A 69 11.20 -39.45 -0.61
C LEU A 69 10.38 -38.48 0.25
N LEU A 70 10.08 -38.88 1.50
CA LEU A 70 9.42 -38.02 2.47
C LEU A 70 10.29 -36.82 2.83
N ASP A 71 11.56 -37.04 3.14
CA ASP A 71 12.52 -35.98 3.46
C ASP A 71 12.69 -34.98 2.31
N ALA A 72 12.84 -35.47 1.07
CA ALA A 72 12.95 -34.62 -0.11
C ALA A 72 11.70 -33.76 -0.33
N TYR A 73 10.52 -34.31 -0.05
CA TYR A 73 9.26 -33.58 -0.14
C TYR A 73 9.13 -32.51 0.95
N GLU A 74 9.45 -32.84 2.20
CA GLU A 74 9.44 -31.88 3.30
C GLU A 74 10.43 -30.74 3.07
N ALA A 75 11.63 -31.06 2.58
CA ALA A 75 12.63 -30.06 2.19
C ALA A 75 12.11 -29.12 1.09
N HIS A 76 11.44 -29.65 0.06
CA HIS A 76 10.82 -28.83 -0.99
C HIS A 76 9.71 -27.92 -0.47
N MET A 77 8.86 -28.46 0.41
CA MET A 77 7.77 -27.67 1.02
C MET A 77 8.32 -26.57 1.93
N LYS A 78 9.39 -26.86 2.69
CA LYS A 78 10.11 -25.85 3.46
C LYS A 78 10.71 -24.77 2.57
N TRP A 79 11.40 -25.16 1.49
CA TRP A 79 11.94 -24.20 0.52
C TRP A 79 10.85 -23.30 -0.07
N LYS A 80 9.72 -23.87 -0.51
CA LYS A 80 8.58 -23.10 -1.02
C LYS A 80 8.08 -22.09 -0.01
N ARG A 81 7.91 -22.51 1.25
CA ARG A 81 7.46 -21.62 2.32
C ARG A 81 8.46 -20.49 2.53
N ASP A 82 9.73 -20.82 2.68
CA ASP A 82 10.80 -19.85 2.92
C ASP A 82 10.88 -18.85 1.73
N TYR A 83 10.70 -19.32 0.49
CA TYR A 83 10.61 -18.50 -0.72
C TYR A 83 9.42 -17.52 -0.71
N TYR A 84 8.20 -18.01 -0.45
CA TYR A 84 7.01 -17.15 -0.41
C TYR A 84 7.07 -16.13 0.75
N SER A 85 7.57 -16.55 1.92
CA SER A 85 7.81 -15.64 3.04
C SER A 85 8.85 -14.57 2.71
N GLY A 86 9.94 -14.94 2.01
CA GLY A 86 10.96 -14.00 1.54
C GLY A 86 10.39 -12.96 0.58
N ILE A 87 9.58 -13.38 -0.40
CA ILE A 87 8.90 -12.45 -1.33
C ILE A 87 7.99 -11.50 -0.56
N GLU A 88 7.16 -12.01 0.34
CA GLU A 88 6.20 -11.19 1.07
C GLU A 88 6.92 -10.17 1.97
N SER A 89 7.98 -10.59 2.65
CA SER A 89 8.79 -9.66 3.45
C SER A 89 9.41 -8.55 2.59
N SER A 90 9.96 -8.91 1.42
CA SER A 90 10.57 -7.94 0.48
C SER A 90 9.53 -6.96 -0.06
N ARG A 91 8.31 -7.45 -0.36
CA ARG A 91 7.19 -6.62 -0.81
C ARG A 91 6.77 -5.62 0.27
N VAL A 92 6.66 -6.07 1.52
CA VAL A 92 6.27 -5.22 2.65
C VAL A 92 7.32 -4.15 2.91
N GLU A 93 8.60 -4.52 2.93
CA GLU A 93 9.68 -3.53 3.13
C GLU A 93 9.76 -2.54 1.97
N GLY A 94 9.65 -2.99 0.72
CA GLY A 94 9.61 -2.08 -0.44
C GLY A 94 8.45 -1.09 -0.39
N ILE A 95 7.28 -1.51 0.08
CA ILE A 95 6.13 -0.59 0.28
C ILE A 95 6.43 0.42 1.39
N LYS A 96 6.98 -0.02 2.53
CA LYS A 96 7.34 0.89 3.63
C LYS A 96 8.38 1.92 3.20
N GLU A 97 9.43 1.49 2.51
CA GLU A 97 10.47 2.38 1.98
C GLU A 97 9.88 3.36 0.97
N GLY A 98 9.04 2.88 0.06
CA GLY A 98 8.36 3.73 -0.93
C GLY A 98 7.48 4.81 -0.30
N ILE A 99 6.72 4.47 0.74
CA ILE A 99 5.91 5.44 1.50
C ILE A 99 6.82 6.48 2.17
N LYS A 100 7.85 6.02 2.88
CA LYS A 100 8.76 6.90 3.63
C LYS A 100 9.49 7.89 2.71
N GLU A 101 10.01 7.41 1.59
CA GLU A 101 10.68 8.27 0.61
C GLU A 101 9.69 9.21 -0.08
N GLY A 102 8.48 8.73 -0.39
CA GLY A 102 7.41 9.55 -0.96
C GLY A 102 6.99 10.71 -0.04
N GLU A 103 6.80 10.44 1.25
CA GLU A 103 6.49 11.47 2.26
C GLU A 103 7.60 12.50 2.38
N LYS A 104 8.86 12.06 2.47
CA LYS A 104 10.02 12.94 2.56
C LYS A 104 10.12 13.87 1.35
N ILE A 105 10.06 13.31 0.13
CA ILE A 105 10.10 14.09 -1.11
C ILE A 105 8.91 15.06 -1.19
N GLY A 106 7.72 14.61 -0.76
CA GLY A 106 6.51 15.41 -0.74
C GLY A 106 6.63 16.63 0.17
N LEU A 107 7.14 16.43 1.39
CA LEU A 107 7.38 17.50 2.36
C LEU A 107 8.44 18.49 1.86
N ASP A 108 9.61 18.00 1.45
CA ASP A 108 10.71 18.86 0.98
C ASP A 108 10.29 19.73 -0.21
N LYS A 109 9.59 19.14 -1.20
CA LYS A 109 9.09 19.91 -2.36
C LYS A 109 7.95 20.85 -1.97
N GLY A 110 7.05 20.40 -1.11
CA GLY A 110 5.90 21.18 -0.65
C GLY A 110 6.34 22.44 0.10
N GLU A 111 7.27 22.29 1.04
CA GLU A 111 7.84 23.38 1.82
C GLU A 111 8.56 24.39 0.93
N LYS A 112 9.46 23.92 0.05
CA LYS A 112 10.19 24.79 -0.88
C LYS A 112 9.24 25.59 -1.79
N ILE A 113 8.24 24.94 -2.39
CA ILE A 113 7.27 25.62 -3.25
C ILE A 113 6.43 26.60 -2.44
N GLY A 114 6.03 26.23 -1.22
CA GLY A 114 5.26 27.07 -0.31
C GLY A 114 6.01 28.34 0.08
N LEU A 115 7.27 28.21 0.48
CA LEU A 115 8.15 29.33 0.82
C LEU A 115 8.40 30.24 -0.38
N ASP A 116 8.80 29.68 -1.54
CA ASP A 116 9.07 30.48 -2.75
C ASP A 116 7.83 31.27 -3.21
N LYS A 117 6.64 30.66 -3.15
CA LYS A 117 5.39 31.34 -3.51
C LYS A 117 5.01 32.38 -2.46
N GLY A 118 5.12 32.03 -1.18
CA GLY A 118 4.82 32.92 -0.05
C GLY A 118 5.68 34.17 -0.07
N GLU A 119 6.99 34.02 -0.28
CA GLU A 119 7.94 35.12 -0.38
C GLU A 119 7.61 36.04 -1.57
N LYS A 120 7.40 35.49 -2.77
CA LYS A 120 7.04 36.31 -3.96
C LYS A 120 5.76 37.10 -3.75
N ILE A 121 4.73 36.48 -3.18
CA ILE A 121 3.46 37.15 -2.89
C ILE A 121 3.66 38.22 -1.79
N GLY A 122 4.42 37.90 -0.74
CA GLY A 122 4.72 38.80 0.36
C GLY A 122 5.49 40.04 -0.08
N VAL A 123 6.56 39.86 -0.86
CA VAL A 123 7.35 40.96 -1.43
C VAL A 123 6.49 41.84 -2.33
N GLY A 124 5.74 41.25 -3.27
CA GLY A 124 4.86 42.01 -4.16
C GLY A 124 3.78 42.78 -3.41
N LYS A 125 3.19 42.19 -2.37
CA LYS A 125 2.22 42.88 -1.50
C LYS A 125 2.88 44.02 -0.74
N GLY A 126 4.07 43.80 -0.18
CA GLY A 126 4.84 44.81 0.54
C GLY A 126 5.20 46.03 -0.33
N GLU A 127 5.58 45.81 -1.59
CA GLU A 127 5.85 46.89 -2.54
C GLU A 127 4.62 47.76 -2.80
N VAL A 128 3.44 47.15 -2.99
CA VAL A 128 2.18 47.87 -3.20
C VAL A 128 1.81 48.67 -1.97
N ILE A 129 1.89 48.06 -0.77
CA ILE A 129 1.65 48.73 0.51
C ILE A 129 2.58 49.95 0.68
N GLY A 130 3.87 49.77 0.38
CA GLY A 130 4.87 50.84 0.43
C GLY A 130 4.52 52.01 -0.48
N LYS A 131 4.14 51.74 -1.74
CA LYS A 131 3.70 52.77 -2.70
C LYS A 131 2.45 53.52 -2.23
N ILE A 132 1.45 52.80 -1.72
CA ILE A 132 0.22 53.41 -1.20
C ILE A 132 0.55 54.40 -0.08
N ARG A 133 1.36 53.96 0.90
CA ARG A 133 1.74 54.82 2.04
C ARG A 133 2.55 56.03 1.60
N LEU A 134 3.53 55.82 0.71
CA LEU A 134 4.35 56.89 0.15
C LEU A 134 3.49 57.94 -0.58
N PHE A 135 2.53 57.53 -1.41
CA PHE A 135 1.67 58.49 -2.10
C PHE A 135 0.74 59.24 -1.15
N HIS A 136 0.23 58.61 -0.10
CA HIS A 136 -0.53 59.33 0.93
C HIS A 136 0.33 60.41 1.59
N GLU A 137 1.57 60.07 1.95
CA GLU A 137 2.51 61.00 2.57
C GLU A 137 2.85 62.19 1.65
N ILE A 138 3.23 61.92 0.39
CA ILE A 138 3.58 62.97 -0.59
C ILE A 138 2.38 63.89 -0.89
N LEU A 139 1.17 63.35 -0.90
CA LEU A 139 -0.06 64.12 -1.15
C LEU A 139 -0.58 64.84 0.11
N GLY A 140 0.06 64.65 1.27
CA GLY A 140 -0.41 65.21 2.55
C GLY A 140 -1.74 64.64 3.02
N LEU A 141 -2.06 63.41 2.63
CA LEU A 141 -3.25 62.68 3.07
C LEU A 141 -2.98 61.89 4.34
N SER A 142 -4.03 61.46 5.04
CA SER A 142 -3.91 60.53 6.16
C SER A 142 -3.25 59.23 5.69
N VAL A 143 -2.11 58.88 6.30
CA VAL A 143 -1.35 57.67 5.92
C VAL A 143 -2.01 56.46 6.58
N PRO A 144 -2.53 55.49 5.80
CA PRO A 144 -3.06 54.25 6.34
C PRO A 144 -1.96 53.44 7.05
N SER A 145 -2.33 52.72 8.10
CA SER A 145 -1.38 51.92 8.86
C SER A 145 -0.91 50.69 8.07
N SER A 146 0.27 50.18 8.41
CA SER A 146 0.79 48.98 7.76
C SER A 146 -0.10 47.76 8.03
N ASP A 147 -0.60 47.63 9.26
CA ASP A 147 -1.36 46.47 9.71
C ASP A 147 -2.71 46.40 8.97
N GLU A 148 -3.42 47.52 8.86
CA GLU A 148 -4.67 47.61 8.08
C GLU A 148 -4.46 47.17 6.62
N LEU A 149 -3.37 47.63 5.99
CA LEU A 149 -3.07 47.29 4.60
C LEU A 149 -2.61 45.83 4.44
N GLN A 150 -1.98 45.24 5.46
CA GLN A 150 -1.57 43.84 5.47
C GLN A 150 -2.74 42.88 5.57
N GLU A 151 -3.85 43.28 6.20
CA GLU A 151 -5.07 42.47 6.26
C GLU A 151 -5.87 42.47 4.96
N MET A 152 -5.70 43.50 4.12
CA MET A 152 -6.38 43.59 2.82
C MET A 152 -5.86 42.52 1.84
N ASN A 153 -6.73 42.06 0.93
CA ASN A 153 -6.27 41.20 -0.17
C ASN A 153 -5.51 42.03 -1.22
N VAL A 154 -4.76 41.34 -2.08
CA VAL A 154 -3.89 41.96 -3.10
C VAL A 154 -4.69 42.78 -4.12
N GLU A 155 -5.93 42.39 -4.43
CA GLU A 155 -6.73 43.05 -5.45
C GLU A 155 -7.26 44.40 -4.95
N ASP A 156 -7.73 44.45 -3.70
CA ASP A 156 -8.17 45.69 -3.06
C ASP A 156 -7.02 46.68 -2.91
N LEU A 157 -5.81 46.19 -2.58
CA LEU A 157 -4.60 47.00 -2.54
C LEU A 157 -4.26 47.61 -3.91
N LYS A 158 -4.36 46.83 -5.00
CA LYS A 158 -4.15 47.36 -6.36
C LYS A 158 -5.18 48.41 -6.74
N VAL A 159 -6.44 48.20 -6.39
CA VAL A 159 -7.51 49.18 -6.63
C VAL A 159 -7.23 50.47 -5.86
N MET A 160 -6.79 50.36 -4.60
CA MET A 160 -6.41 51.52 -3.79
C MET A 160 -5.20 52.25 -4.39
N LEU A 161 -4.16 51.52 -4.80
CA LEU A 161 -2.99 52.08 -5.46
C LEU A 161 -3.37 52.85 -6.74
N GLY A 162 -4.20 52.26 -7.62
CA GLY A 162 -4.63 52.94 -8.84
C GLY A 162 -5.42 54.23 -8.57
N LYS A 163 -6.26 54.25 -7.54
CA LYS A 163 -6.99 55.46 -7.12
C LYS A 163 -6.04 56.58 -6.68
N ILE A 164 -4.99 56.25 -5.92
CA ILE A 164 -4.06 57.27 -5.41
C ILE A 164 -3.05 57.71 -6.47
N GLU A 165 -2.59 56.81 -7.34
CA GLU A 165 -1.76 57.15 -8.50
C GLU A 165 -2.49 58.13 -9.42
N HIS A 166 -3.78 57.91 -9.68
CA HIS A 166 -4.59 58.85 -10.48
C HIS A 166 -4.66 60.25 -9.83
N LYS A 167 -4.82 60.33 -8.50
CA LYS A 167 -4.78 61.61 -7.77
C LYS A 167 -3.42 62.28 -7.90
N TRP A 168 -2.33 61.54 -7.72
CA TRP A 168 -0.97 62.06 -7.88
C TRP A 168 -0.71 62.60 -9.29
N MET A 169 -1.12 61.87 -10.32
CA MET A 169 -0.99 62.32 -11.71
C MET A 169 -1.77 63.61 -12.00
N SER A 170 -2.96 63.77 -11.42
CA SER A 170 -3.75 65.01 -11.55
C SER A 170 -3.05 66.22 -10.91
N VAL A 171 -2.38 66.02 -9.77
CA VAL A 171 -1.62 67.09 -9.10
C VAL A 171 -0.35 67.43 -9.89
N LYS A 172 0.37 66.42 -10.40
CA LYS A 172 1.58 66.61 -11.18
C LYS A 172 1.33 67.33 -12.51
N SER A 173 0.20 67.05 -13.17
CA SER A 173 -0.21 67.69 -14.44
C SER A 173 -0.55 69.19 -14.31
N LYS A 174 -0.87 69.65 -13.09
CA LYS A 174 -1.22 71.06 -12.82
C LYS A 174 -0.04 71.95 -12.41
N LYS A 175 1.15 71.38 -12.24
CA LYS A 175 2.41 72.09 -12.00
C LYS A 175 3.22 72.19 -13.27
#